data_AF-A0A6V8MHB2-F1
#
_entry.id   AF-A0A6V8MHB2-F1
#
_cell.length_a   1.000
_cell.length_b   1.000
_cell.length_c   1.000
_cell.angle_alpha   90.00
_cell.angle_beta   90.00
_cell.angle_gamma   90.00
#
_symmetry.space_group_name_H-M   'P 1'
#
loop_
_entity.id
_entity.type
_entity.pdbx_description
1 polymer ?
#
loop_
_entity_poly.entity_id
_entity_poly.type
_entity_poly.pdbx_seq_one_letter_code
_entity_poly.pdbx_strand_id
1 'polypeptide(L)' 'MRCGFCGHEFAEEEGNVGCKNCPMSGGCKMIKCPRCNYENPPEPALVKGLKKLLKREK' A
#
# COMPACT_ATOMS: atom_id res chain seq x y z
N MET A 1 -4.06 1.39 -5.40
CA MET A 1 -4.65 1.74 -4.08
C MET A 1 -5.10 3.20 -4.12
N ARG A 2 -6.00 3.60 -3.21
CA ARG A 2 -6.47 4.99 -3.10
C ARG A 2 -5.98 5.58 -1.78
N CYS A 3 -5.39 6.78 -1.82
CA CYS A 3 -4.97 7.47 -0.61
C CYS A 3 -6.18 7.82 0.26
N GLY A 4 -6.15 7.45 1.55
CA GLY A 4 -7.20 7.78 2.51
C GLY A 4 -7.28 9.25 2.91
N PHE A 5 -6.26 10.05 2.54
CA PHE A 5 -6.21 11.48 2.84
C PHE A 5 -6.56 12.35 1.61
N CYS A 6 -5.73 12.32 0.55
CA CYS A 6 -5.93 13.18 -0.63
C CYS A 6 -6.73 12.52 -1.77
N GLY A 7 -7.14 11.27 -1.60
CA GLY A 7 -7.95 10.54 -2.59
C GLY A 7 -7.23 10.12 -3.88
N HIS A 8 -5.94 10.44 -4.02
CA HIS A 8 -5.16 10.06 -5.21
C HIS A 8 -5.06 8.54 -5.36
N GLU A 9 -5.31 8.06 -6.58
CA GLU A 9 -5.12 6.67 -6.97
C GLU A 9 -3.73 6.47 -7.56
N PHE A 10 -3.02 5.46 -7.06
CA PHE A 10 -1.66 5.09 -7.47
C PHE A 10 -1.45 3.59 -7.25
N ALA A 11 -0.53 2.97 -7.98
CA ALA A 11 -0.13 1.59 -7.72
C ALA A 11 0.66 1.50 -6.42
N GLU A 12 0.51 0.39 -5.69
CA GLU A 12 1.20 0.21 -4.40
C GLU A 12 2.74 0.26 -4.55
N GLU A 13 3.27 -0.18 -5.69
CA GLU A 13 4.69 -0.11 -6.06
C GLU A 13 5.22 1.32 -6.30
N GLU A 14 4.35 2.26 -6.67
CA GLU A 14 4.69 3.68 -6.82
C GLU A 14 4.80 4.39 -5.47
N GLY A 15 4.22 3.78 -4.42
CA GLY A 15 4.29 4.31 -3.07
C GLY A 15 5.63 4.01 -2.42
N ASN A 16 6.21 5.01 -1.75
CA ASN A 16 7.45 4.82 -1.01
C ASN A 16 7.18 3.99 0.25
N VAL A 17 7.95 2.92 0.45
CA VAL A 17 7.90 2.11 1.67
C VAL A 17 8.36 2.96 2.86
N GLY A 18 7.63 2.90 3.97
CA GLY A 18 7.94 3.59 5.21
C GLY A 18 9.32 3.22 5.80
N CYS A 19 9.65 3.81 6.95
CA CYS A 19 10.96 3.68 7.59
C CYS A 19 11.43 2.22 7.69
N LYS A 20 12.45 1.82 6.93
CA LYS A 20 12.98 0.43 6.95
C LYS A 20 13.78 0.10 8.22
N ASN A 21 14.33 1.11 8.89
CA ASN A 21 15.29 0.94 9.99
C ASN A 21 14.68 1.22 11.38
N CYS A 22 13.36 1.19 11.55
CA CYS A 22 12.75 1.44 12.86
C CYS A 22 13.05 0.26 13.82
N PRO A 23 13.79 0.49 14.92
CA PRO A 23 14.25 -0.58 15.81
C PRO A 23 13.11 -1.18 16.66
N MET A 24 11.96 -0.51 16.75
CA MET A 24 10.86 -0.97 17.59
C MET A 24 10.03 -2.13 16.99
N SER A 25 10.15 -2.42 15.69
CA SER A 25 9.28 -3.43 15.05
C SER A 25 9.72 -3.92 13.67
N GLY A 26 11.00 -3.78 13.29
CA GLY A 26 11.49 -4.22 11.97
C GLY A 26 11.05 -3.31 10.81
N GLY A 27 10.85 -2.02 11.09
CA GLY A 27 10.45 -1.02 10.12
C GLY A 27 8.94 -0.77 10.03
N CYS A 28 8.57 0.44 9.59
CA CYS A 28 7.21 0.84 9.31
C CYS A 28 6.77 0.27 7.95
N LYS A 29 5.78 -0.63 7.95
CA LYS A 29 5.27 -1.32 6.74
C LYS A 29 4.20 -0.51 5.98
N MET A 30 4.10 0.78 6.27
CA MET A 30 3.15 1.69 5.62
C MET A 30 3.67 2.12 4.25
N ILE A 31 2.76 2.56 3.38
CA ILE A 31 3.06 3.07 2.04
C ILE A 31 2.74 4.57 2.00
N LYS A 32 3.73 5.38 1.65
CA LYS A 32 3.56 6.82 1.49
C LYS A 32 2.96 7.15 0.13
N CYS A 33 1.90 7.95 0.13
CA CYS A 33 1.29 8.46 -1.09
C CYS A 33 2.29 9.36 -1.85
N PRO A 34 2.56 9.10 -3.14
CA PRO A 34 3.55 9.87 -3.91
C PRO A 34 3.13 11.33 -4.13
N ARG A 35 1.85 11.65 -3.96
CA ARG A 35 1.32 13.02 -4.12
C ARG A 35 1.38 13.86 -2.85
N CYS A 36 1.03 13.28 -1.69
CA CYS A 36 0.84 14.05 -0.44
C CYS A 36 1.65 13.53 0.75
N ASN A 37 2.45 12.47 0.57
CA ASN A 37 3.26 11.83 1.60
C ASN A 37 2.51 11.19 2.78
N TYR A 38 1.17 11.18 2.77
CA TYR A 38 0.38 10.50 3.79
C TYR A 38 0.67 8.99 3.81
N GLU A 39 0.79 8.42 5.01
CA GLU A 39 1.08 7.01 5.24
C GLU A 39 -0.21 6.19 5.21
N ASN A 40 -0.34 5.30 4.22
CA ASN A 40 -1.48 4.42 4.05
C ASN A 40 -1.08 2.99 4.41
N PRO A 41 -1.99 2.20 5.03
CA PRO A 41 -1.74 0.78 5.23
C PRO A 41 -1.69 0.05 3.87
N PRO A 42 -0.85 -0.98 3.72
CA PRO A 42 -0.81 -1.81 2.53
C PRO A 42 -2.11 -2.57 2.31
N GLU A 43 -2.38 -2.92 1.06
CA GLU A 43 -3.60 -3.67 0.76
C GLU A 43 -3.52 -5.07 1.42
N PRO A 44 -4.58 -5.50 2.15
CA PRO A 44 -4.57 -6.79 2.83
C PRO A 44 -4.33 -7.96 1.87
N ALA A 45 -3.54 -8.95 2.30
CA ALA A 45 -3.19 -10.11 1.48
C ALA A 45 -4.43 -10.89 0.98
N LEU A 46 -5.49 -10.96 1.80
CA LEU A 46 -6.75 -11.59 1.43
C LEU A 46 -7.41 -10.90 0.22
N VAL A 47 -7.43 -9.57 0.22
CA VAL A 47 -8.00 -8.76 -0.88
C VAL A 47 -7.18 -8.96 -2.16
N LYS A 48 -5.85 -8.98 -2.05
CA LYS A 48 -4.96 -9.30 -3.18
C LYS A 48 -5.21 -10.70 -3.74
N GLY A 49 -5.43 -11.69 -2.86
CA GLY A 49 -5.75 -13.07 -3.23
C GLY A 49 -7.06 -13.17 -4.00
N LEU A 50 -8.13 -12.57 -3.48
CA LEU A 50 -9.44 -12.52 -4.13
C LEU A 50 -9.36 -11.86 -5.51
N LYS A 51 -8.66 -10.72 -5.63
CA LYS A 51 -8.46 -10.04 -6.93
C LYS A 51 -7.73 -10.92 -7.95
N LYS A 52 -6.73 -11.70 -7.52
CA LYS A 52 -6.01 -12.62 -8.42
C LYS A 52 -6.88 -13.77 -8.92
N LEU A 53 -7.75 -14.30 -8.05
CA LEU A 53 -8.70 -15.36 -8.43
C LEU A 53 -9.73 -14.85 -9.44
N LEU A 54 -10.33 -13.68 -9.19
CA LEU A 54 -11.31 -13.05 -10.10
C LEU A 54 -10.71 -12.68 -11.46
N LYS A 55 -9.42 -12.35 -11.52
CA LYS A 55 -8.72 -12.02 -12.77
C LYS A 55 -8.42 -13.24 -13.65
N ARG A 56 -8.58 -14.46 -13.12
CA ARG A 56 -8.22 -15.73 -13.80
C ARG A 56 -9.38 -16.36 -14.57
N GLU A 57 -10.59 -15.83 -14.40
CA GLU A 57 -11.82 -16.30 -15.09
C GLU A 57 -12.22 -15.42 -16.29
N LYS A 58 -11.32 -14.55 -16.76
CA LYS A 58 -11.45 -13.79 -18.03
C LYS A 58 -10.30 -14.15 -18.94
#